data_AF-A0A6I5VRR6-F1
#
_entry.id   AF-A0A6I5VRR6-F1
#
_cell.length_a   1.000
_cell.length_b   1.000
_cell.length_c   1.000
_cell.angle_alpha   90.00
_cell.angle_beta   90.00
_cell.angle_gamma   90.00
#
_symmetry.space_group_name_H-M   'P 1'
#
loop_
_entity.id
_entity.type
_entity.pdbx_description
1 polymer ?
#
loop_
_entity_poly.entity_id
_entity_poly.type
_entity_poly.pdbx_seq_one_letter_code
_entity_poly.pdbx_strand_id
1 'polypeptide(L)' 'MTGGSRGIGAATAVRLARAGVDVAINYRDKSARAERVAAQVRAHGRRAVPVQADLTDDATLRSMVDMVVEQLGGLDLL' A
#
# COMPACT_ATOMS: atom_id res chain seq x y z
N MET A 1 3.53 5.80 -1.44
CA MET A 1 3.62 4.98 -0.24
C MET A 1 4.56 3.80 -0.44
N THR A 2 5.68 4.07 -1.10
CA THR A 2 6.97 3.50 -0.75
C THR A 2 7.34 3.93 0.67
N GLY A 3 7.71 2.99 1.55
CA GLY A 3 8.03 3.30 2.95
C GLY A 3 6.82 3.62 3.84
N GLY A 4 5.61 3.24 3.44
CA GLY A 4 4.34 3.53 4.15
C GLY A 4 4.23 3.00 5.58
N SER A 5 5.21 2.20 6.04
CA SER A 5 5.21 1.60 7.37
C SER A 5 5.45 2.59 8.52
N ARG A 6 5.90 3.85 8.31
CA ARG A 6 6.19 4.79 9.41
C ARG A 6 5.64 6.20 9.16
N GLY A 7 5.19 6.85 10.25
CA GLY A 7 4.88 8.29 10.30
C GLY A 7 3.87 8.75 9.25
N ILE A 8 4.36 9.54 8.29
CA ILE A 8 3.58 10.22 7.25
C ILE A 8 2.84 9.22 6.37
N GLY A 9 3.50 8.15 5.91
CA GLY A 9 2.88 7.21 4.96
C GLY A 9 1.62 6.53 5.52
N ALA A 10 1.61 6.18 6.80
CA ALA A 10 0.44 5.63 7.47
C ALA A 10 -0.68 6.67 7.62
N ALA A 11 -0.34 7.89 8.05
CA ALA A 11 -1.29 8.98 8.17
C ALA A 11 -1.91 9.36 6.82
N THR A 12 -1.11 9.37 5.75
CA THR A 12 -1.56 9.66 4.40
C THR A 12 -2.45 8.55 3.86
N ALA A 13 -2.10 7.27 4.07
CA ALA A 13 -2.97 6.15 3.67
C ALA A 13 -4.37 6.25 4.29
N VAL A 14 -4.45 6.56 5.59
CA VAL A 14 -5.74 6.77 6.28
C VAL A 14 -6.46 8.02 5.75
N ARG A 15 -5.74 9.11 5.48
CA ARG A 15 -6.32 10.34 4.89
C ARG A 15 -6.93 10.07 3.51
N LEU A 16 -6.23 9.31 2.67
CA LEU A 16 -6.67 8.91 1.33
C LEU A 16 -7.87 7.96 1.40
N ALA A 17 -7.87 7.02 2.34
CA ALA A 17 -9.01 6.15 2.58
C ALA A 17 -10.28 6.95 2.92
N ARG A 18 -10.16 7.98 3.75
CA ARG A 18 -11.26 8.90 4.07
C ARG A 18 -11.73 9.72 2.86
N ALA A 19 -10.86 9.93 1.87
CA ALA A 19 -11.21 10.59 0.61
C ALA A 19 -11.84 9.62 -0.40
N GLY A 20 -12.00 8.34 -0.06
CA GLY A 20 -12.63 7.35 -0.93
C GLY A 20 -11.65 6.64 -1.87
N VAL A 21 -10.35 6.67 -1.57
CA VAL A 21 -9.30 6.14 -2.46
C VAL A 21 -8.80 4.78 -1.96
N ASP A 22 -8.58 3.84 -2.88
CA ASP A 22 -7.92 2.57 -2.58
C ASP A 22 -6.39 2.73 -2.60
N VAL A 23 -5.68 1.99 -1.76
CA VAL A 23 -4.24 2.20 -1.58
C VAL A 23 -3.44 0.91 -1.62
N ALA A 24 -2.29 0.95 -2.29
CA ALA A 24 -1.26 -0.07 -2.14
C ALA A 24 -0.24 0.38 -1.08
N ILE A 25 0.22 -0.54 -0.24
CA ILE A 25 1.15 -0.25 0.84
C ILE A 25 2.39 -1.11 0.64
N ASN A 26 3.45 -0.50 0.09
CA ASN A 26 4.71 -1.20 -0.06
C ASN A 26 5.46 -1.32 1.29
N TYR A 27 6.00 -2.51 1.57
CA TYR A 27 6.90 -2.78 2.69
C TYR A 27 8.07 -3.68 2.27
N ARG A 28 9.20 -3.58 2.97
CA ARG A 28 10.35 -4.50 2.78
C ARG A 28 10.32 -5.64 3.80
N ASP A 29 10.51 -5.31 5.09
CA ASP A 29 10.65 -6.33 6.15
C ASP A 29 9.56 -6.26 7.23
N LYS A 30 8.63 -5.30 7.14
CA LYS A 30 7.70 -4.95 8.23
C LYS A 30 6.24 -5.21 7.84
N SER A 31 5.93 -6.45 7.46
CA SER A 31 4.58 -6.90 7.08
C SER A 31 3.52 -6.57 8.14
N ALA A 32 3.76 -6.88 9.41
CA ALA A 32 2.83 -6.60 10.52
C ALA A 32 2.51 -5.11 10.70
N ARG A 33 3.32 -4.21 10.14
CA ARG A 33 3.08 -2.77 10.19
C ARG A 33 2.27 -2.32 8.99
N ALA A 34 2.58 -2.83 7.80
CA ALA A 34 1.79 -2.62 6.60
C ALA A 34 0.35 -3.13 6.81
N GLU A 35 0.19 -4.30 7.43
CA GLU A 35 -1.13 -4.88 7.69
C GLU A 35 -1.97 -4.02 8.64
N ARG A 36 -1.36 -3.40 9.65
CA ARG A 36 -2.06 -2.47 10.55
C ARG A 36 -2.59 -1.24 9.81
N VAL A 37 -1.79 -0.68 8.89
CA VAL A 37 -2.24 0.45 8.07
C VAL A 37 -3.32 -0.01 7.09
N ALA A 38 -3.16 -1.17 6.47
CA ALA A 38 -4.17 -1.75 5.59
C ALA A 38 -5.51 -1.97 6.32
N ALA A 39 -5.48 -2.47 7.55
CA ALA A 39 -6.66 -2.62 8.39
C ALA A 39 -7.36 -1.28 8.67
N GLN A 40 -6.61 -0.20 8.93
CA GLN A 40 -7.17 1.13 9.12
C GLN A 40 -7.85 1.67 7.86
N VAL A 41 -7.26 1.43 6.69
CA VAL A 41 -7.85 1.80 5.40
C VAL A 41 -9.12 1.00 5.13
N ARG A 42 -9.08 -0.32 5.37
CA ARG A 42 -10.26 -1.20 5.23
C ARG A 42 -11.40 -0.82 6.17
N ALA A 43 -11.08 -0.35 7.38
CA ALA A 43 -12.07 0.19 8.31
C ALA A 43 -12.81 1.44 7.78
N HIS A 44 -12.23 2.14 6.80
CA HIS A 44 -12.88 3.24 6.09
C HIS A 44 -13.63 2.79 4.82
N GLY A 45 -13.81 1.48 4.61
CA GLY A 45 -14.56 0.92 3.48
C GLY A 45 -13.79 0.93 2.17
N ARG A 46 -12.46 1.13 2.21
CA ARG A 46 -11.60 1.13 1.02
C ARG A 46 -10.73 -0.11 0.95
N ARG A 47 -10.24 -0.44 -0.25
CA ARG A 47 -9.32 -1.55 -0.47
C ARG A 47 -7.91 -1.11 -0.09
N ALA A 48 -7.20 -2.00 0.62
CA ALA A 48 -5.80 -1.83 0.90
C ALA A 48 -5.03 -3.11 0.61
N VAL A 49 -3.99 -2.99 -0.21
CA VAL A 49 -3.15 -4.11 -0.65
C VAL A 49 -1.74 -3.90 -0.12
N PRO A 50 -1.34 -4.61 0.94
CA PRO A 50 0.04 -4.59 1.39
C PRO A 50 0.89 -5.45 0.44
N VAL A 51 1.96 -4.87 -0.10
CA VAL A 51 2.85 -5.54 -1.05
C VAL A 51 4.27 -5.54 -0.51
N GLN A 52 4.92 -6.70 -0.56
CA GLN A 52 6.33 -6.80 -0.23
C GLN A 52 7.17 -6.52 -1.46
N ALA A 53 7.95 -5.44 -1.46
CA ALA A 53 8.88 -5.15 -2.54
C ALA A 53 10.14 -4.45 -2.05
N ASP A 54 11.27 -4.86 -2.62
CA ASP A 54 12.50 -4.10 -2.54
C ASP A 54 12.59 -3.13 -3.73
N LEU A 55 12.66 -1.84 -3.43
CA LEU A 55 12.79 -0.78 -4.44
C LEU A 55 14.18 -0.70 -5.07
N THR A 56 15.17 -1.46 -4.58
CA THR A 56 16.51 -1.54 -5.18
C THR A 56 16.65 -2.69 -6.16
N ASP A 57 15.62 -3.52 -6.32
CA ASP A 57 15.57 -4.61 -7.29
C ASP A 57 14.44 -4.38 -8.31
N ASP A 58 14.84 -4.11 -9.56
CA ASP A 58 13.95 -3.87 -10.69
C ASP A 58 12.96 -5.02 -10.94
N ALA A 59 13.35 -6.26 -10.63
CA ALA A 59 12.47 -7.42 -10.78
C ALA A 59 11.32 -7.37 -9.77
N THR A 60 11.60 -7.00 -8.52
CA THR A 60 10.55 -6.88 -7.49
C THR A 60 9.64 -5.68 -7.74
N LEU A 61 10.17 -4.59 -8.30
CA LEU A 61 9.38 -3.41 -8.69
C LEU A 61 8.31 -3.74 -9.73
N ARG A 62 8.65 -4.49 -10.78
CA ARG A 62 7.68 -4.89 -11.82
C ARG A 62 6.59 -5.77 -11.24
N SER A 63 6.97 -6.80 -10.49
CA SER A 63 6.03 -7.71 -9.82
C SER A 63 5.09 -6.98 -8.85
N MET A 64 5.60 -5.97 -8.14
CA MET A 64 4.78 -5.12 -7.27
C MET A 64 3.71 -4.36 -8.06
N VAL A 65 4.09 -3.72 -9.16
CA VAL A 65 3.13 -2.95 -9.97
C VAL A 65 2.07 -3.88 -10.56
N ASP A 66 2.46 -5.04 -11.09
CA ASP A 66 1.53 -6.02 -11.65
C ASP A 66 0.51 -6.50 -10.60
N MET A 67 0.97 -6.86 -9.40
CA MET A 67 0.08 -7.26 -8.30
C MET A 67 -0.90 -6.15 -7.89
N VAL A 68 -0.45 -4.90 -7.88
CA VAL A 68 -1.32 -3.78 -7.50
C VAL A 68 -2.38 -3.53 -8.58
N VAL A 69 -1.98 -3.55 -9.86
CA VAL A 69 -2.91 -3.38 -10.97
C VAL A 69 -3.95 -4.50 -11.00
N GLU A 70 -3.55 -5.74 -10.75
CA GLU A 70 -4.45 -6.90 -10.70
C GLU A 70 -5.47 -6.79 -9.56
N GLN A 71 -5.04 -6.42 -8.36
CA GLN A 71 -5.92 -6.40 -7.17
C GLN A 71 -6.77 -5.13 -7.05
N LEU A 72 -6.29 -3.99 -7.53
CA LEU A 72 -7.01 -2.72 -7.47
C LEU A 72 -7.73 -2.37 -8.77
N GLY A 73 -7.42 -3.04 -9.89
CA GLY A 73 -7.96 -2.72 -11.23
C GLY A 73 -7.32 -1.47 -11.84
N GLY A 74 -6.23 -0.98 -11.25
CA GLY A 74 -5.56 0.27 -11.56
C GLY A 74 -4.74 0.76 -10.36
N LEU A 75 -3.67 1.52 -10.61
CA LEU A 75 -2.86 2.12 -9.56
C LEU A 75 -3.23 3.60 -9.42
N ASP A 76 -4.09 3.94 -8.45
CA ASP A 76 -4.42 5.33 -8.17
C ASP A 76 -3.29 6.01 -7.39
N LEU A 77 -2.79 5.37 -6.32
CA LEU A 77 -1.69 5.86 -5.50
C LEU A 77 -0.86 4.69 -4.93
N LEU A 78 0.41 4.62 -5.32
CA LEU A 78 1.44 3.73 -4.75
C LEU A 78 2.14 4.42 -3.61
#